data_AF-A0AA36MUB0-F1
#
_entry.id   AF-A0AA36MUB0-F1
#
_cell.length_a   1.000
_cell.length_b   1.000
_cell.length_c   1.000
_cell.angle_alpha   90.00
_cell.angle_beta   90.00
_cell.angle_gamma   90.00
#
_symmetry.space_group_name_H-M   'P 1'
#
loop_
_entity.id
_entity.type
_entity.pdbx_description
1 polymer ?
#
loop_
_entity_poly.entity_id
_entity_poly.type
_entity_poly.pdbx_seq_one_letter_code
_entity_poly.pdbx_strand_id
1 'polypeptide(L)'
;MDSLQANQRRGRAGRTGPGACWRLYTESAYVSEMLTMTIPEIQRTNLANVVLLLKSMGIKDLLAFGFMDPPPQDTILNSLFQLWMLGALDNLGDITKLGNKMAQFPLDPPLSKMLIVGEEIGCSSEIMSVVSMLSVPSIFFRPKDRADESDAAREKFFVPESDHLTMLNVYQQWGHNGYSAKWCGEHFVHQKSLKKVREVRGQLEEIMQQQHLQINSIGTDWDMVRKAICAGYFHNASKLRGIGEYVNLRSRIPANLHPTSSLYGLGYTPDYVVYHEVMVTVKEYMQTVTAVDPYWLAEMGPMFFSVKESSSDFHARQRQEEEERRKMEYEQKLRDDLERQAKQEEAEALVRSGGQVAEVGKKRAPRDLRKTKSSEALEETPLGVGGRSYVGHDDESDSAAAKRRRQAGRKPRARTAWPALG
;
A
#
# COMPACT_ATOMS: atom_id res chain seq x y z
N MET A 1 -4.00 10.80 -21.68
CA MET A 1 -5.40 11.28 -21.66
C MET A 1 -6.19 10.38 -22.58
N ASP A 2 -7.37 9.93 -22.19
CA ASP A 2 -8.19 8.97 -22.93
C ASP A 2 -9.28 9.66 -23.77
N SER A 3 -9.89 8.88 -24.68
CA SER A 3 -10.97 9.35 -25.53
C SER A 3 -12.21 9.77 -24.72
N LEU A 4 -12.46 9.10 -23.59
CA LEU A 4 -13.60 9.38 -22.71
C LEU A 4 -13.46 10.74 -22.01
N GLN A 5 -12.30 11.07 -21.41
CA GLN A 5 -12.07 12.41 -20.85
C GLN A 5 -12.11 13.49 -21.95
N ALA A 6 -11.58 13.21 -23.15
CA ALA A 6 -11.68 14.12 -24.28
C ALA A 6 -13.14 14.41 -24.68
N ASN A 7 -14.01 13.42 -24.61
CA ASN A 7 -15.45 13.57 -24.85
C ASN A 7 -16.18 14.24 -23.68
N GLN A 8 -15.80 13.97 -22.43
CA GLN A 8 -16.32 14.71 -21.27
C GLN A 8 -15.95 16.20 -21.33
N ARG A 9 -14.71 16.54 -21.71
CA ARG A 9 -14.28 17.94 -21.91
C ARG A 9 -15.05 18.62 -23.04
N ARG A 10 -15.25 17.94 -24.18
CA ARG A 10 -16.15 18.42 -25.26
C ARG A 10 -17.57 18.69 -24.73
N GLY A 11 -18.12 17.77 -23.95
CA GLY A 11 -19.46 17.90 -23.35
C GLY A 11 -19.60 19.10 -22.40
N ARG A 12 -18.53 19.58 -21.77
CA ARG A 12 -18.60 20.79 -20.92
C ARG A 12 -18.91 22.06 -21.71
N ALA A 13 -18.49 22.16 -22.97
CA ALA A 13 -18.74 23.32 -23.82
C ALA A 13 -20.22 23.43 -24.28
N GLY A 14 -20.94 22.31 -24.35
CA GLY A 14 -22.33 22.24 -24.82
C GLY A 14 -23.41 22.28 -23.73
N ARG A 15 -23.07 22.68 -22.49
CA ARG A 15 -23.98 22.56 -21.32
C ARG A 15 -25.17 23.51 -21.32
N THR A 16 -25.04 24.69 -21.93
CA THR A 16 -26.05 25.76 -21.93
C THR A 16 -26.55 26.13 -23.33
N GLY A 17 -25.85 25.69 -24.37
CA GLY A 17 -26.16 25.98 -25.76
C GLY A 17 -25.05 25.46 -26.69
N PRO A 18 -25.11 25.76 -28.00
CA PRO A 18 -24.06 25.40 -28.95
C PRO A 18 -22.70 26.00 -28.54
N GLY A 19 -21.67 25.16 -28.42
CA GLY A 19 -20.33 25.58 -28.00
C GLY A 19 -19.23 24.85 -28.78
N ALA A 20 -18.10 25.52 -28.98
CA ALA A 20 -16.94 24.97 -29.67
C ALA A 20 -15.95 24.31 -28.69
N CYS A 21 -15.27 23.24 -29.12
CA CYS A 21 -14.22 22.57 -28.36
C CYS A 21 -12.98 22.42 -29.23
N TRP A 22 -11.96 23.23 -28.95
CA TRP A 22 -10.67 23.18 -29.65
C TRP A 22 -9.79 22.08 -29.05
N ARG A 23 -9.35 21.14 -29.90
CA ARG A 23 -8.50 20.01 -29.54
C ARG A 23 -7.09 20.27 -30.06
N LEU A 24 -6.09 20.32 -29.17
CA LEU A 24 -4.68 20.58 -29.52
C LEU A 24 -3.94 19.27 -29.87
N TYR A 25 -4.58 18.43 -30.69
CA TYR A 25 -4.04 17.16 -31.18
C TYR A 25 -4.74 16.79 -32.50
N THR A 26 -4.08 15.99 -33.34
CA THR A 26 -4.65 15.56 -34.62
C THR A 26 -5.81 14.58 -34.43
N GLU A 27 -6.68 14.50 -35.44
CA GLU A 27 -7.76 13.51 -35.46
C GLU A 27 -7.22 12.07 -35.48
N SER A 28 -6.11 11.83 -36.17
CA SER A 28 -5.42 10.53 -36.15
C SER A 28 -5.05 10.12 -34.72
N ALA A 29 -4.36 10.97 -33.97
CA ALA A 29 -3.94 10.68 -32.60
C ALA A 29 -5.14 10.42 -31.67
N TYR A 30 -6.26 11.13 -31.87
CA TYR A 30 -7.49 10.88 -31.12
C TYR A 30 -8.09 9.48 -31.36
N VAL A 31 -7.96 8.94 -32.57
CA VAL A 31 -8.53 7.64 -32.96
C VAL A 31 -7.56 6.47 -32.71
N SER A 32 -6.26 6.64 -32.98
CA SER A 32 -5.28 5.55 -32.95
C SER A 32 -4.34 5.54 -31.73
N GLU A 33 -4.07 6.68 -31.10
CA GLU A 33 -3.08 6.79 -30.02
C GLU A 33 -3.71 6.92 -28.63
N MET A 34 -4.91 7.51 -28.53
CA MET A 34 -5.62 7.64 -27.25
C MET A 34 -6.30 6.34 -26.85
N LEU A 35 -6.03 5.89 -25.61
CA LEU A 35 -6.79 4.82 -24.96
C LEU A 35 -8.29 5.16 -24.96
N THR A 36 -9.16 4.18 -25.16
CA THR A 36 -10.61 4.41 -25.17
C THR A 36 -11.12 4.89 -23.82
N MET A 37 -10.68 4.24 -22.74
CA MET A 37 -10.99 4.55 -21.34
C MET A 37 -9.69 4.61 -20.51
N THR A 38 -9.70 5.35 -19.39
CA THR A 38 -8.64 5.27 -18.39
C THR A 38 -8.62 3.91 -17.71
N ILE A 39 -7.41 3.38 -17.52
CA ILE A 39 -7.13 2.24 -16.65
C ILE A 39 -7.75 2.50 -15.25
N PRO A 40 -8.40 1.52 -14.61
CA PRO A 40 -8.94 1.64 -13.24
C PRO A 40 -7.93 2.19 -12.23
N GLU A 41 -8.42 2.81 -11.15
CA GLU A 41 -7.55 3.37 -10.11
C GLU A 41 -6.85 2.28 -9.30
N ILE A 42 -7.57 1.20 -8.98
CA ILE A 42 -7.05 0.03 -8.24
C ILE A 42 -5.85 -0.65 -8.94
N GLN A 43 -5.73 -0.50 -10.26
CA GLN A 43 -4.61 -1.02 -11.05
C GLN A 43 -3.42 -0.04 -11.17
N ARG A 44 -3.53 1.18 -10.59
CA ARG A 44 -2.56 2.27 -10.75
C ARG A 44 -2.03 2.86 -9.44
N THR A 45 -2.67 2.61 -8.30
CA THR A 45 -2.29 3.17 -7.00
C THR A 45 -1.69 2.12 -6.07
N ASN A 46 -1.03 2.55 -4.99
CA ASN A 46 -0.59 1.63 -3.94
C ASN A 46 -1.81 1.14 -3.16
N LEU A 47 -1.95 -0.18 -3.01
CA LEU A 47 -3.08 -0.81 -2.35
C LEU A 47 -2.88 -0.98 -0.84
N ALA A 48 -1.80 -0.49 -0.23
CA ALA A 48 -1.51 -0.72 1.19
C ALA A 48 -2.66 -0.32 2.13
N ASN A 49 -3.32 0.82 1.89
CA ASN A 49 -4.49 1.23 2.68
C ASN A 49 -5.72 0.32 2.41
N VAL A 50 -6.00 0.01 1.14
CA VAL A 50 -7.11 -0.88 0.74
C VAL A 50 -6.95 -2.29 1.30
N VAL A 51 -5.74 -2.86 1.22
CA VAL A 51 -5.40 -4.18 1.76
C VAL A 51 -5.55 -4.20 3.29
N LEU A 52 -5.13 -3.15 4.00
CA LEU A 52 -5.31 -3.02 5.44
C LEU A 52 -6.79 -2.99 5.82
N LEU A 53 -7.62 -2.27 5.06
CA LEU A 53 -9.07 -2.19 5.27
C LEU A 53 -9.77 -3.53 4.97
N LEU A 54 -9.44 -4.21 3.88
CA LEU A 54 -9.99 -5.53 3.56
C LEU A 54 -9.61 -6.57 4.63
N LYS A 55 -8.37 -6.49 5.16
CA LYS A 55 -7.90 -7.34 6.25
C LYS A 55 -8.57 -7.03 7.59
N SER A 56 -8.85 -5.76 7.92
CA SER A 56 -9.60 -5.42 9.13
C SER A 56 -11.08 -5.82 9.05
N MET A 57 -11.65 -5.91 7.85
CA MET A 57 -12.96 -6.54 7.60
C MET A 57 -12.96 -8.08 7.69
N GLY A 58 -11.81 -8.72 7.91
CA GLY A 58 -11.69 -10.17 8.09
C GLY A 58 -11.50 -10.97 6.79
N ILE A 59 -11.22 -10.33 5.66
CA ILE A 59 -11.00 -11.02 4.37
C ILE A 59 -9.61 -11.67 4.39
N LYS A 60 -9.58 -13.01 4.47
CA LYS A 60 -8.34 -13.79 4.54
C LYS A 60 -7.61 -13.87 3.20
N ASP A 61 -8.32 -14.28 2.15
CA ASP A 61 -7.77 -14.39 0.78
C ASP A 61 -8.17 -13.17 -0.06
N LEU A 62 -7.17 -12.43 -0.51
CA LEU A 62 -7.31 -11.24 -1.36
C LEU A 62 -7.24 -11.58 -2.85
N LEU A 63 -6.69 -12.75 -3.22
CA LEU A 63 -6.57 -13.20 -4.60
C LEU A 63 -7.89 -13.81 -5.10
N ALA A 64 -8.62 -14.49 -4.21
CA ALA A 64 -9.98 -14.98 -4.47
C ALA A 64 -11.07 -13.92 -4.28
N PHE A 65 -10.73 -12.69 -3.87
CA PHE A 65 -11.72 -11.63 -3.67
C PHE A 65 -12.28 -11.13 -5.02
N GLY A 66 -13.61 -11.01 -5.10
CA GLY A 66 -14.36 -10.64 -6.31
C GLY A 66 -14.25 -9.16 -6.69
N PHE A 67 -13.04 -8.67 -6.98
CA PHE A 67 -12.84 -7.34 -7.57
C PHE A 67 -13.51 -7.25 -8.96
N MET A 68 -14.13 -6.10 -9.25
CA MET A 68 -14.70 -5.81 -10.58
C MET A 68 -13.60 -5.74 -11.65
N ASP A 69 -12.54 -4.99 -11.35
CA ASP A 69 -11.29 -4.96 -12.11
C ASP A 69 -10.16 -5.41 -11.17
N PRO A 70 -9.68 -6.66 -11.25
CA PRO A 70 -8.66 -7.14 -10.32
C PRO A 70 -7.33 -6.38 -10.52
N PRO A 71 -6.65 -5.99 -9.43
CA PRO A 71 -5.30 -5.42 -9.52
C PRO A 71 -4.25 -6.49 -9.86
N PRO A 72 -3.08 -6.10 -10.39
CA PRO A 72 -1.96 -7.03 -10.60
C PRO A 72 -1.55 -7.71 -9.29
N GLN A 73 -1.26 -9.01 -9.33
CA GLN A 73 -0.87 -9.78 -8.16
C GLN A 73 0.39 -9.20 -7.48
N ASP A 74 1.36 -8.73 -8.27
CA ASP A 74 2.57 -8.08 -7.77
C ASP A 74 2.28 -6.83 -6.92
N THR A 75 1.24 -6.06 -7.27
CA THR A 75 0.81 -4.89 -6.50
C THR A 75 0.22 -5.31 -5.16
N ILE A 76 -0.62 -6.36 -5.14
CA ILE A 76 -1.19 -6.92 -3.90
C ILE A 76 -0.06 -7.44 -3.00
N LEU A 77 0.87 -8.22 -3.56
CA LEU A 77 2.01 -8.80 -2.83
C LEU A 77 2.94 -7.71 -2.26
N ASN A 78 3.22 -6.66 -3.03
CA ASN A 78 4.02 -5.53 -2.55
C ASN A 78 3.32 -4.76 -1.41
N SER A 79 2.01 -4.53 -1.52
CA SER A 79 1.22 -3.90 -0.45
C SER A 79 1.12 -4.77 0.81
N LEU A 80 0.95 -6.09 0.67
CA LEU A 80 1.02 -7.04 1.78
C LEU A 80 2.40 -7.02 2.46
N PHE A 81 3.47 -7.04 1.67
CA PHE A 81 4.83 -6.93 2.17
C PHE A 81 5.06 -5.59 2.88
N GLN A 82 4.56 -4.46 2.35
CA GLN A 82 4.65 -3.16 3.02
C GLN A 82 3.96 -3.15 4.39
N LEU A 83 2.77 -3.74 4.50
CA LEU A 83 2.04 -3.83 5.77
C LEU A 83 2.71 -4.78 6.77
N TRP A 84 3.24 -5.90 6.32
CA TRP A 84 4.04 -6.81 7.15
C TRP A 84 5.30 -6.11 7.69
N MET A 85 6.03 -5.40 6.83
CA MET A 85 7.19 -4.61 7.27
C MET A 85 6.84 -3.55 8.31
N LEU A 86 5.70 -2.88 8.16
CA LEU A 86 5.24 -1.90 9.14
C LEU A 86 4.82 -2.55 10.47
N GLY A 87 4.61 -3.86 10.53
CA GLY A 87 4.08 -4.60 11.68
C GLY A 87 2.55 -4.58 11.78
N ALA A 88 1.86 -4.17 10.71
CA ALA A 88 0.40 -4.17 10.63
C ALA A 88 -0.16 -5.56 10.33
N LEU A 89 0.62 -6.41 9.66
CA LEU A 89 0.33 -7.83 9.43
C LEU A 89 1.36 -8.71 10.14
N ASP A 90 0.91 -9.85 10.62
CA ASP A 90 1.75 -10.90 11.19
C ASP A 90 2.43 -11.74 10.07
N ASN A 91 3.38 -12.59 10.44
CA ASN A 91 4.10 -13.51 9.54
C ASN A 91 3.16 -14.45 8.77
N LEU A 92 1.98 -14.73 9.32
CA LEU A 92 0.93 -15.57 8.73
C LEU A 92 -0.08 -14.76 7.89
N GLY A 93 0.11 -13.44 7.74
CA GLY A 93 -0.73 -12.57 6.90
C GLY A 93 -2.07 -12.13 7.51
N ASP A 94 -2.26 -12.30 8.82
CA ASP A 94 -3.40 -11.78 9.59
C ASP A 94 -3.09 -10.41 10.24
N ILE A 95 -4.12 -9.65 10.58
CA ILE A 95 -3.99 -8.28 11.09
C ILE A 95 -3.58 -8.25 12.57
N THR A 96 -2.51 -7.51 12.90
CA THR A 96 -2.00 -7.40 14.27
C THR A 96 -2.82 -6.42 15.12
N LYS A 97 -2.55 -6.32 16.43
CA LYS A 97 -3.12 -5.25 17.27
C LYS A 97 -2.72 -3.85 16.78
N LEU A 98 -1.49 -3.70 16.28
CA LEU A 98 -1.00 -2.47 15.67
C LEU A 98 -1.77 -2.18 14.36
N GLY A 99 -1.92 -3.18 13.49
CA GLY A 99 -2.71 -3.06 12.26
C GLY A 99 -4.16 -2.65 12.51
N ASN A 100 -4.81 -3.20 13.53
CA ASN A 100 -6.18 -2.82 13.92
C ASN A 100 -6.28 -1.38 14.43
N LYS A 101 -5.28 -0.86 15.16
CA LYS A 101 -5.21 0.58 15.48
C LYS A 101 -5.01 1.41 14.21
N MET A 102 -4.08 1.01 13.34
CA MET A 102 -3.76 1.72 12.09
C MET A 102 -4.95 1.83 11.14
N ALA A 103 -5.77 0.78 11.03
CA ALA A 103 -6.93 0.71 10.14
C ALA A 103 -8.08 1.67 10.49
N GLN A 104 -8.05 2.29 11.68
CA GLN A 104 -9.07 3.24 12.14
C GLN A 104 -8.72 4.69 11.76
N PHE A 105 -7.49 4.96 11.35
CA PHE A 105 -7.07 6.27 10.86
C PHE A 105 -7.29 6.37 9.33
N PRO A 106 -7.89 7.47 8.82
CA PRO A 106 -8.07 7.70 7.38
C PRO A 106 -6.78 8.22 6.73
N LEU A 107 -5.67 7.51 6.94
CA LEU A 107 -4.31 7.88 6.56
C LEU A 107 -3.57 6.70 5.94
N ASP A 108 -2.48 6.98 5.23
CA ASP A 108 -1.60 5.93 4.74
C ASP A 108 -0.90 5.18 5.89
N PRO A 109 -0.71 3.85 5.77
CA PRO A 109 -0.13 3.03 6.85
C PRO A 109 1.18 3.56 7.48
N PRO A 110 2.16 4.13 6.74
CA PRO A 110 3.34 4.74 7.34
C PRO A 110 3.03 5.93 8.28
N LEU A 111 2.04 6.76 7.92
CA LEU A 111 1.58 7.90 8.73
C LEU A 111 0.83 7.41 9.98
N SER A 112 -0.05 6.43 9.84
CA SER A 112 -0.76 5.82 10.97
C SER A 112 0.20 5.16 11.96
N LYS A 113 1.25 4.47 11.47
CA LYS A 113 2.30 3.93 12.34
C LYS A 113 3.06 5.05 13.08
N MET A 114 3.38 6.13 12.39
CA MET A 114 4.09 7.28 12.98
C MET A 114 3.30 7.91 14.13
N LEU A 115 1.97 8.05 14.01
CA LEU A 115 1.10 8.52 15.11
C LEU A 115 1.15 7.60 16.34
N ILE A 116 1.03 6.29 16.13
CA ILE A 116 0.96 5.31 17.22
C ILE A 116 2.30 5.21 17.95
N VAL A 117 3.42 5.14 17.24
CA VAL A 117 4.76 5.16 17.86
C VAL A 117 5.06 6.53 18.49
N GLY A 118 4.50 7.62 17.95
CA GLY A 118 4.56 8.95 18.58
C GLY A 118 3.86 9.00 19.94
N GLU A 119 2.82 8.20 20.17
CA GLU A 119 2.20 8.05 21.49
C GLU A 119 3.11 7.26 22.44
N GLU A 120 3.67 6.13 22.00
CA GLU A 120 4.58 5.30 22.79
C GLU A 120 5.85 6.05 23.24
N ILE A 121 6.32 7.00 22.41
CA ILE A 121 7.47 7.88 22.71
C ILE A 121 7.06 9.15 23.49
N GLY A 122 5.78 9.53 23.48
CA GLY A 122 5.27 10.72 24.17
C GLY A 122 5.36 12.04 23.39
N CYS A 123 5.53 11.99 22.07
CA CYS A 123 5.61 13.14 21.15
C CYS A 123 4.41 13.22 20.17
N SER A 124 3.25 12.71 20.59
CA SER A 124 2.05 12.57 19.75
C SER A 124 1.48 13.91 19.26
N SER A 125 1.61 15.01 20.02
CA SER A 125 1.16 16.35 19.61
C SER A 125 1.97 16.91 18.42
N GLU A 126 3.30 16.75 18.47
CA GLU A 126 4.21 17.19 17.42
C GLU A 126 4.00 16.36 16.16
N ILE A 127 3.97 15.03 16.32
CA ILE A 127 3.78 14.08 15.21
C ILE A 127 2.42 14.25 14.54
N MET A 128 1.33 14.44 15.30
CA MET A 128 0.01 14.71 14.73
C MET A 128 0.01 15.99 13.88
N SER A 129 0.77 17.01 14.29
CA SER A 129 0.92 18.25 13.53
C SER A 129 1.75 18.03 12.24
N VAL A 130 2.81 17.21 12.29
CA VAL A 130 3.59 16.80 11.11
C VAL A 130 2.76 15.97 10.12
N VAL A 131 2.01 14.98 10.60
CA VAL A 131 1.11 14.14 9.78
C VAL A 131 0.06 15.00 9.07
N SER A 132 -0.53 15.96 9.80
CA SER A 132 -1.52 16.88 9.24
C SER A 132 -0.94 17.77 8.15
N MET A 133 0.32 18.18 8.27
CA MET A 133 1.05 18.95 7.25
C MET A 133 1.38 18.10 6.02
N LEU A 134 1.77 16.83 6.19
CA LEU A 134 2.00 15.87 5.10
C LEU A 134 0.72 15.52 4.33
N SER A 135 -0.41 15.43 5.02
CA SER A 135 -1.71 15.04 4.44
C SER A 135 -2.35 16.11 3.55
N VAL A 136 -1.72 17.28 3.41
CA VAL A 136 -2.24 18.43 2.64
C VAL A 136 -1.21 18.83 1.57
N PRO A 137 -1.62 19.18 0.34
CA PRO A 137 -0.69 19.63 -0.70
C PRO A 137 0.21 20.79 -0.24
N SER A 138 1.47 20.78 -0.70
CA SER A 138 2.55 21.71 -0.34
C SER A 138 2.06 23.09 0.08
N ILE A 139 2.31 23.42 1.35
CA ILE A 139 1.94 24.70 1.96
C ILE A 139 2.73 25.90 1.40
N PHE A 140 3.93 25.69 0.85
CA PHE A 140 4.81 26.75 0.36
C PHE A 140 4.42 27.20 -1.06
N PHE A 141 4.37 28.52 -1.26
CA PHE A 141 4.07 29.14 -2.55
C PHE A 141 5.31 29.86 -3.11
N ARG A 142 5.82 29.42 -4.26
CA ARG A 142 6.98 30.04 -4.93
C ARG A 142 6.56 30.75 -6.24
N PRO A 143 6.18 32.04 -6.20
CA PRO A 143 5.87 32.81 -7.40
C PRO A 143 7.13 33.03 -8.24
N LYS A 144 7.02 32.91 -9.58
CA LYS A 144 8.17 33.05 -10.48
C LYS A 144 8.83 34.44 -10.41
N ASP A 145 8.02 35.48 -10.24
CA ASP A 145 8.49 36.88 -10.26
C ASP A 145 9.11 37.33 -8.94
N ARG A 146 8.91 36.57 -7.85
CA ARG A 146 9.40 36.86 -6.49
C ARG A 146 9.96 35.60 -5.82
N ALA A 147 10.73 34.84 -6.58
CA ALA A 147 11.30 33.57 -6.15
C ALA A 147 12.28 33.77 -4.98
N ASP A 148 13.17 34.76 -5.10
CA ASP A 148 14.22 35.01 -4.10
C ASP A 148 13.64 35.51 -2.76
N GLU A 149 12.61 36.37 -2.79
CA GLU A 149 11.85 36.77 -1.60
C GLU A 149 11.20 35.57 -0.90
N SER A 150 10.64 34.65 -1.69
CA SER A 150 9.96 33.43 -1.19
C SER A 150 10.95 32.44 -0.58
N ASP A 151 12.12 32.24 -1.21
CA ASP A 151 13.15 31.36 -0.68
C ASP A 151 13.79 31.96 0.59
N ALA A 152 14.11 33.26 0.62
CA ALA A 152 14.62 33.95 1.82
C ALA A 152 13.58 34.03 2.97
N ALA A 153 12.28 34.03 2.66
CA ALA A 153 11.23 33.88 3.67
C ALA A 153 11.16 32.45 4.20
N ARG A 154 11.39 31.43 3.35
CA ARG A 154 11.38 30.01 3.72
C ARG A 154 12.60 29.62 4.58
N GLU A 155 13.78 30.15 4.26
CA GLU A 155 15.03 29.89 5.00
C GLU A 155 14.91 30.21 6.50
N LYS A 156 14.11 31.23 6.88
CA LYS A 156 13.86 31.59 8.29
C LYS A 156 13.15 30.51 9.10
N PHE A 157 12.50 29.55 8.44
CA PHE A 157 11.82 28.43 9.09
C PHE A 157 12.65 27.14 9.11
N PHE A 158 13.75 27.09 8.36
CA PHE A 158 14.53 25.88 8.15
C PHE A 158 15.12 25.36 9.46
N VAL A 159 14.75 24.12 9.80
CA VAL A 159 15.43 23.32 10.81
C VAL A 159 16.54 22.54 10.06
N PRO A 160 17.83 22.69 10.46
CA PRO A 160 18.97 22.20 9.68
C PRO A 160 19.09 20.67 9.58
N GLU A 161 18.22 19.95 10.27
CA GLU A 161 18.23 18.49 10.38
C GLU A 161 17.00 17.83 9.74
N SER A 162 15.94 18.59 9.42
CA SER A 162 14.64 18.00 9.06
C SER A 162 13.66 18.95 8.36
N ASP A 163 13.13 18.51 7.22
CA ASP A 163 11.98 19.12 6.56
C ASP A 163 10.69 18.92 7.36
N HIS A 164 10.49 17.75 7.98
CA HIS A 164 9.35 17.47 8.85
C HIS A 164 9.26 18.46 10.03
N LEU A 165 10.37 18.74 10.72
CA LEU A 165 10.44 19.77 11.76
C LEU A 165 10.30 21.19 11.21
N THR A 166 10.79 21.46 10.00
CA THR A 166 10.56 22.75 9.30
C THR A 166 9.05 23.00 9.10
N MET A 167 8.28 21.99 8.69
CA MET A 167 6.81 22.10 8.61
C MET A 167 6.16 22.30 9.98
N LEU A 168 6.61 21.59 11.01
CA LEU A 168 6.14 21.79 12.39
C LEU A 168 6.38 23.22 12.88
N ASN A 169 7.57 23.78 12.65
CA ASN A 169 7.94 25.15 12.97
C ASN A 169 7.03 26.17 12.29
N VAL A 170 6.74 26.00 10.98
CA VAL A 170 5.79 26.85 10.25
C VAL A 170 4.38 26.80 10.88
N TYR A 171 3.89 25.61 11.21
CA TYR A 171 2.57 25.45 11.86
C TYR A 171 2.52 26.09 13.25
N GLN A 172 3.56 25.88 14.06
CA GLN A 172 3.68 26.48 15.39
C GLN A 172 3.74 28.02 15.30
N GLN A 173 4.56 28.61 14.43
CA GLN A 173 4.64 30.07 14.28
C GLN A 173 3.32 30.67 13.77
N TRP A 174 2.60 29.98 12.88
CA TRP A 174 1.27 30.40 12.45
C TRP A 174 0.25 30.43 13.61
N GLY A 175 0.33 29.43 14.51
CA GLY A 175 -0.49 29.37 15.73
C GLY A 175 -0.19 30.51 16.70
N HIS A 176 1.09 30.79 16.97
CA HIS A 176 1.51 31.92 17.81
C HIS A 176 1.05 33.27 17.25
N ASN A 177 1.06 33.42 15.92
CA ASN A 177 0.59 34.63 15.23
C ASN A 177 -0.94 34.63 14.98
N GLY A 178 -1.71 33.96 15.85
CA GLY A 178 -3.16 34.03 15.89
C GLY A 178 -3.87 33.53 14.64
N TYR A 179 -3.25 32.61 13.89
CA TYR A 179 -3.76 32.08 12.61
C TYR A 179 -3.98 33.15 11.53
N SER A 180 -3.21 34.25 11.58
CA SER A 180 -3.38 35.44 10.72
C SER A 180 -3.22 35.15 9.22
N ALA A 181 -4.12 35.71 8.42
CA ALA A 181 -4.03 35.70 6.96
C ALA A 181 -2.86 36.56 6.42
N LYS A 182 -2.57 37.67 7.10
CA LYS A 182 -1.52 38.62 6.70
C LYS A 182 -0.14 37.97 6.80
N TRP A 183 0.09 37.25 7.90
CA TRP A 183 1.32 36.48 8.13
C TRP A 183 1.55 35.43 7.03
N CYS A 184 0.51 34.68 6.63
CA CYS A 184 0.60 33.74 5.50
C CYS A 184 1.07 34.43 4.21
N GLY A 185 0.58 35.65 3.94
CA GLY A 185 0.96 36.43 2.76
C GLY A 185 2.40 36.97 2.81
N GLU A 186 2.85 37.40 3.99
CA GLU A 186 4.23 37.90 4.22
C GLU A 186 5.28 36.77 4.15
N HIS A 187 4.91 35.56 4.54
CA HIS A 187 5.80 34.38 4.55
C HIS A 187 5.59 33.41 3.38
N PHE A 188 4.82 33.80 2.35
CA PHE A 188 4.55 32.99 1.15
C PHE A 188 3.97 31.59 1.44
N VAL A 189 3.07 31.49 2.41
CA VAL A 189 2.39 30.23 2.79
C VAL A 189 0.91 30.26 2.37
N HIS A 190 0.41 29.15 1.84
CA HIS A 190 -0.99 29.02 1.43
C HIS A 190 -1.95 28.92 2.64
N GLN A 191 -2.62 30.03 2.96
CA GLN A 191 -3.61 30.09 4.05
C GLN A 191 -4.73 29.02 3.92
N LYS A 192 -5.18 28.71 2.70
CA LYS A 192 -6.19 27.67 2.46
C LYS A 192 -5.68 26.29 2.86
N SER A 193 -4.44 25.95 2.53
CA SER A 193 -3.79 24.71 2.94
C SER A 193 -3.64 24.65 4.45
N LEU A 194 -3.12 25.70 5.09
CA LEU A 194 -2.96 25.76 6.56
C LEU A 194 -4.30 25.61 7.33
N LYS A 195 -5.41 26.19 6.82
CA LYS A 195 -6.75 25.93 7.38
C LYS A 195 -7.12 24.44 7.27
N LYS A 196 -6.87 23.81 6.12
CA LYS A 196 -7.12 22.38 5.92
C LYS A 196 -6.26 21.50 6.84
N VAL A 197 -4.99 21.86 7.07
CA VAL A 197 -4.11 21.19 8.04
C VAL A 197 -4.74 21.23 9.43
N ARG A 198 -5.25 22.39 9.88
CA ARG A 198 -5.89 22.52 11.19
C ARG A 198 -7.18 21.69 11.31
N GLU A 199 -7.98 21.60 10.24
CA GLU A 199 -9.15 20.71 10.19
C GLU A 199 -8.74 19.23 10.34
N VAL A 200 -7.75 18.77 9.54
CA VAL A 200 -7.23 17.40 9.62
C VAL A 200 -6.66 17.10 11.00
N ARG A 201 -5.90 18.03 11.59
CA ARG A 201 -5.32 17.87 12.93
C ARG A 201 -6.41 17.71 14.00
N GLY A 202 -7.53 18.42 13.88
CA GLY A 202 -8.68 18.26 14.79
C GLY A 202 -9.34 16.88 14.66
N GLN A 203 -9.53 16.42 13.42
CA GLN A 203 -10.09 15.08 13.15
C GLN A 203 -9.18 13.95 13.68
N LEU A 204 -7.85 14.09 13.55
CA LEU A 204 -6.90 13.13 14.12
C LEU A 204 -6.93 13.15 15.66
N GLU A 205 -7.06 14.32 16.28
CA GLU A 205 -7.18 14.48 17.73
C GLU A 205 -8.45 13.78 18.27
N GLU A 206 -9.59 13.96 17.60
CA GLU A 206 -10.84 13.25 17.92
C GLU A 206 -10.70 11.73 17.81
N ILE A 207 -10.06 11.21 16.75
CA ILE A 207 -9.84 9.77 16.57
C ILE A 207 -8.86 9.22 17.63
N MET A 208 -7.79 9.95 17.96
CA MET A 208 -6.84 9.53 19.00
C MET A 208 -7.51 9.44 20.38
N GLN A 209 -8.39 10.39 20.72
CA GLN A 209 -9.18 10.35 21.95
C GLN A 209 -10.15 9.16 21.98
N GLN A 210 -10.81 8.85 20.86
CA GLN A 210 -11.67 7.65 20.72
C GLN A 210 -10.88 6.33 20.86
N GLN A 211 -9.61 6.31 20.45
CA GLN A 211 -8.70 5.17 20.64
C GLN A 211 -8.06 5.09 22.04
N HIS A 212 -8.38 6.04 22.94
CA HIS A 212 -7.72 6.21 24.25
C HIS A 212 -6.19 6.44 24.19
N LEU A 213 -5.67 6.91 23.06
CA LEU A 213 -4.24 7.24 22.89
C LEU A 213 -3.93 8.56 23.61
N GLN A 214 -2.83 8.60 24.36
CA GLN A 214 -2.45 9.80 25.10
C GLN A 214 -1.85 10.89 24.19
N ILE A 215 -2.31 12.12 24.38
CA ILE A 215 -1.82 13.29 23.63
C ILE A 215 -0.82 14.03 24.51
N ASN A 216 0.46 13.74 24.26
CA ASN A 216 1.60 14.30 24.98
C ASN A 216 2.42 15.17 24.02
N SER A 217 3.06 16.19 24.58
CA SER A 217 3.97 17.08 23.86
C SER A 217 5.36 16.94 24.45
N ILE A 218 6.34 16.67 23.61
CA ILE A 218 7.75 16.65 23.99
C ILE A 218 8.33 18.02 23.64
N GLY A 219 8.73 18.79 24.66
CA GLY A 219 8.95 20.24 24.51
C GLY A 219 10.09 20.62 23.58
N THR A 220 11.28 20.04 23.80
CA THR A 220 12.53 20.44 23.11
C THR A 220 13.28 19.26 22.48
N ASP A 221 12.91 18.01 22.80
CA ASP A 221 13.64 16.81 22.39
C ASP A 221 13.24 16.37 20.97
N TRP A 222 13.67 17.15 19.98
CA TRP A 222 13.39 16.92 18.56
C TRP A 222 13.86 15.53 18.07
N ASP A 223 14.88 14.95 18.69
CA ASP A 223 15.37 13.58 18.47
C ASP A 223 14.27 12.53 18.62
N MET A 224 13.38 12.70 19.60
CA MET A 224 12.26 11.79 19.82
C MET A 224 11.22 11.89 18.70
N VAL A 225 10.99 13.11 18.17
CA VAL A 225 10.16 13.34 16.99
C VAL A 225 10.81 12.73 15.74
N ARG A 226 12.14 12.88 15.56
CA ARG A 226 12.90 12.26 14.46
C ARG A 226 12.88 10.73 14.53
N LYS A 227 12.98 10.15 15.73
CA LYS A 227 12.88 8.71 15.99
C LYS A 227 11.47 8.18 15.68
N ALA A 228 10.41 8.90 16.03
CA ALA A 228 9.04 8.54 15.63
C ALA A 228 8.84 8.61 14.10
N ILE A 229 9.39 9.63 13.41
CA ILE A 229 9.38 9.71 11.93
C ILE A 229 10.12 8.52 11.31
N CYS A 230 11.27 8.14 11.87
CA CYS A 230 12.01 6.95 11.47
C CYS A 230 11.15 5.68 11.58
N ALA A 231 10.37 5.52 12.66
CA ALA A 231 9.49 4.36 12.86
C ALA A 231 8.43 4.15 11.77
N GLY A 232 7.91 5.24 11.19
CA GLY A 232 6.98 5.19 10.06
C GLY A 232 7.68 4.92 8.72
N TYR A 233 8.83 5.57 8.50
CA TYR A 233 9.46 5.67 7.17
C TYR A 233 10.82 4.96 7.04
N PHE A 234 11.23 4.08 7.96
CA PHE A 234 12.47 3.29 7.88
C PHE A 234 12.63 2.53 6.54
N HIS A 235 11.53 2.18 5.87
CA HIS A 235 11.58 1.59 4.53
C HIS A 235 12.13 2.53 3.43
N ASN A 236 11.99 3.84 3.63
CA ASN A 236 12.52 4.92 2.81
C ASN A 236 13.82 5.49 3.41
N ALA A 237 14.63 4.66 4.05
CA ALA A 237 15.95 5.06 4.54
C ALA A 237 16.99 5.02 3.41
N SER A 238 17.77 6.09 3.28
CA SER A 238 18.85 6.25 2.32
C SER A 238 20.16 6.62 3.02
N LYS A 239 21.28 6.18 2.44
CA LYS A 239 22.63 6.48 2.92
C LYS A 239 23.41 7.31 1.89
N LEU A 240 24.17 8.30 2.38
CA LEU A 240 25.11 9.09 1.58
C LEU A 240 26.20 8.18 0.98
N ARG A 241 26.39 8.25 -0.35
CA ARG A 241 27.39 7.45 -1.08
C ARG A 241 28.45 8.30 -1.79
N GLY A 242 28.21 9.61 -1.92
CA GLY A 242 29.11 10.57 -2.56
C GLY A 242 28.66 12.00 -2.28
N ILE A 243 29.10 12.95 -3.11
CA ILE A 243 28.72 14.37 -2.97
C ILE A 243 27.28 14.56 -3.44
N GLY A 244 26.34 14.72 -2.49
CA GLY A 244 24.92 15.00 -2.79
C GLY A 244 24.13 13.84 -3.41
N GLU A 245 24.72 12.63 -3.46
CA GLU A 245 24.07 11.41 -3.94
C GLU A 245 23.82 10.46 -2.76
N TYR A 246 22.56 10.11 -2.57
CA TYR A 246 22.09 9.15 -1.58
C TYR A 246 21.65 7.88 -2.29
N VAL A 247 21.81 6.73 -1.63
CA VAL A 247 21.34 5.44 -2.14
C VAL A 247 20.39 4.83 -1.12
N ASN A 248 19.18 4.48 -1.55
CA ASN A 248 18.21 3.81 -0.69
C ASN A 248 18.80 2.48 -0.19
N LEU A 249 18.70 2.23 1.12
CA LEU A 249 19.33 1.08 1.77
C LEU A 249 18.77 -0.27 1.29
N ARG A 250 17.50 -0.29 0.87
CA ARG A 250 16.78 -1.48 0.40
C ARG A 250 16.80 -1.61 -1.11
N SER A 251 16.26 -0.63 -1.84
CA SER A 251 16.12 -0.72 -3.31
C SER A 251 17.45 -0.54 -4.06
N ARG A 252 18.47 0.03 -3.40
CA ARG A 252 19.78 0.39 -3.97
C ARG A 252 19.72 1.40 -5.12
N ILE A 253 18.57 2.03 -5.34
CA ILE A 253 18.39 3.08 -6.34
C ILE A 253 19.04 4.38 -5.83
N PRO A 254 19.85 5.07 -6.65
CA PRO A 254 20.41 6.37 -6.31
C PRO A 254 19.39 7.50 -6.48
N ALA A 255 19.30 8.38 -5.50
CA ALA A 255 18.45 9.56 -5.50
C ALA A 255 19.19 10.78 -4.94
N ASN A 256 18.81 11.98 -5.39
CA ASN A 256 19.35 13.24 -4.90
C ASN A 256 18.38 13.90 -3.91
N LEU A 257 18.86 14.80 -3.06
CA LEU A 257 17.99 15.69 -2.28
C LEU A 257 17.24 16.64 -3.22
N HIS A 258 15.94 16.82 -3.00
CA HIS A 258 15.17 17.82 -3.75
C HIS A 258 15.63 19.24 -3.40
N PRO A 259 15.80 20.17 -4.37
CA PRO A 259 16.34 21.52 -4.10
C PRO A 259 15.53 22.42 -3.16
N THR A 260 14.32 22.01 -2.76
CA THR A 260 13.49 22.74 -1.78
C THR A 260 13.61 22.22 -0.35
N SER A 261 14.37 21.14 -0.12
CA SER A 261 14.63 20.59 1.22
C SER A 261 15.51 21.55 2.02
N SER A 262 15.28 21.69 3.33
CA SER A 262 16.16 22.46 4.21
C SER A 262 17.57 21.88 4.28
N LEU A 263 17.71 20.55 4.13
CA LEU A 263 19.01 19.88 4.06
C LEU A 263 19.81 20.24 2.79
N TYR A 264 19.17 20.83 1.78
CA TYR A 264 19.83 21.26 0.55
C TYR A 264 20.51 22.63 0.74
N GLY A 265 21.83 22.63 0.97
CA GLY A 265 22.66 23.83 0.94
C GLY A 265 23.25 24.28 2.28
N LEU A 266 22.88 23.66 3.41
CA LEU A 266 23.34 24.06 4.75
C LEU A 266 24.77 23.60 5.14
N GLY A 267 25.55 23.05 4.22
CA GLY A 267 26.92 22.58 4.45
C GLY A 267 27.06 21.31 5.31
N TYR A 268 26.03 20.96 6.08
CA TYR A 268 25.88 19.70 6.80
C TYR A 268 25.12 18.69 5.94
N THR A 269 25.78 17.59 5.57
CA THR A 269 25.15 16.45 4.87
C THR A 269 25.11 15.23 5.79
N PRO A 270 23.96 14.85 6.36
CA PRO A 270 23.86 13.68 7.24
C PRO A 270 24.10 12.38 6.46
N ASP A 271 24.78 11.42 7.11
CA ASP A 271 25.11 10.11 6.53
C ASP A 271 23.88 9.26 6.21
N TYR A 272 22.86 9.35 7.06
CA TYR A 272 21.61 8.60 6.93
C TYR A 272 20.43 9.57 6.98
N VAL A 273 19.49 9.36 6.05
CA VAL A 273 18.28 10.14 5.93
C VAL A 273 17.07 9.24 5.68
N VAL A 274 15.91 9.72 6.09
CA VAL A 274 14.61 9.13 5.79
C VAL A 274 13.78 10.16 5.03
N TYR A 275 13.07 9.71 3.98
CA TYR A 275 12.27 10.58 3.11
C TYR A 275 10.80 10.14 3.03
N HIS A 276 9.90 11.10 2.86
CA HIS A 276 8.47 10.85 2.70
C HIS A 276 8.16 10.23 1.32
N GLU A 277 8.54 10.94 0.25
CA GLU A 277 8.24 10.58 -1.14
C GLU A 277 9.48 10.68 -2.04
N VAL A 278 9.44 9.98 -3.18
CA VAL A 278 10.44 10.09 -4.25
C VAL A 278 9.76 10.59 -5.53
N MET A 279 10.24 11.71 -6.05
CA MET A 279 9.76 12.29 -7.30
C MET A 279 10.69 11.86 -8.45
N VAL A 280 10.16 11.04 -9.36
CA VAL A 280 10.87 10.61 -10.57
C VAL A 280 10.71 11.66 -11.66
N THR A 281 11.81 12.29 -12.07
CA THR A 281 11.86 13.28 -13.16
C THR A 281 12.92 12.89 -14.19
N VAL A 282 13.80 13.82 -14.60
CA VAL A 282 15.07 13.51 -15.28
C VAL A 282 16.06 12.84 -14.31
N LYS A 283 15.93 13.15 -13.02
CA LYS A 283 16.59 12.46 -11.90
C LYS A 283 15.55 12.12 -10.84
N GLU A 284 15.88 11.17 -9.97
CA GLU A 284 15.08 10.85 -8.79
C GLU A 284 15.43 11.80 -7.65
N TYR A 285 14.41 12.47 -7.11
CA TYR A 285 14.55 13.43 -6.02
C TYR A 285 13.76 12.98 -4.79
N MET A 286 14.43 12.86 -3.65
CA MET A 286 13.80 12.62 -2.35
C MET A 286 13.15 13.90 -1.84
N GLN A 287 11.87 13.86 -1.51
CA GLN A 287 11.10 14.97 -0.96
C GLN A 287 10.77 14.73 0.52
N THR A 288 10.77 15.84 1.27
CA THR A 288 10.59 15.91 2.73
C THR A 288 11.48 14.93 3.49
N VAL A 289 12.72 15.37 3.73
CA VAL A 289 13.82 14.55 4.23
C VAL A 289 14.16 14.91 5.68
N THR A 290 14.51 13.90 6.48
CA THR A 290 14.95 14.04 7.87
C THR A 290 16.24 13.26 8.10
N ALA A 291 17.22 13.89 8.74
CA ALA A 291 18.42 13.22 9.25
C ALA A 291 18.04 12.25 10.38
N VAL A 292 18.57 11.03 10.34
CA VAL A 292 18.31 9.99 11.35
C VAL A 292 19.59 9.32 11.81
N ASP A 293 19.61 8.88 13.06
CA ASP A 293 20.69 8.05 13.59
C ASP A 293 20.57 6.59 13.06
N PRO A 294 21.67 5.95 12.61
CA PRO A 294 21.68 4.52 12.26
C PRO A 294 21.20 3.57 13.38
N TYR A 295 21.38 3.91 14.66
CA TYR A 295 20.86 3.11 15.78
C TYR A 295 19.32 3.09 15.80
N TRP A 296 18.66 4.22 15.50
CA TRP A 296 17.19 4.28 15.42
C TRP A 296 16.65 3.45 14.25
N LEU A 297 17.39 3.40 13.13
CA LEU A 297 17.04 2.53 12.00
C LEU A 297 17.12 1.05 12.39
N ALA A 298 18.17 0.64 13.11
CA ALA A 298 18.31 -0.73 13.60
C ALA A 298 17.24 -1.10 14.64
N GLU A 299 16.88 -0.19 15.54
CA GLU A 299 15.85 -0.37 16.57
C GLU A 299 14.44 -0.49 15.96
N MET A 300 14.09 0.37 14.99
CA MET A 300 12.75 0.42 14.38
C MET A 300 12.52 -0.64 13.28
N GLY A 301 13.60 -1.24 12.76
CA GLY A 301 13.54 -2.24 11.69
C GLY A 301 14.60 -3.33 11.81
N PRO A 302 14.67 -4.09 12.93
CA PRO A 302 15.74 -5.06 13.19
C PRO A 302 15.83 -6.17 12.14
N MET A 303 14.69 -6.57 11.53
CA MET A 303 14.66 -7.52 10.41
C MET A 303 15.35 -7.02 9.14
N PHE A 304 15.52 -5.70 8.97
CA PHE A 304 16.08 -5.07 7.76
C PHE A 304 17.44 -4.41 7.99
N PHE A 305 17.66 -3.89 9.19
CA PHE A 305 18.81 -3.07 9.54
C PHE A 305 19.52 -3.63 10.75
N SER A 306 20.85 -3.67 10.66
CA SER A 306 21.72 -4.02 11.76
C SER A 306 22.98 -3.19 11.63
N VAL A 307 23.39 -2.64 12.75
CA VAL A 307 24.70 -2.00 12.88
C VAL A 307 25.75 -3.10 12.74
N LYS A 308 26.80 -2.84 11.95
CA LYS A 308 27.95 -3.74 11.85
C LYS A 308 28.81 -3.59 13.11
N GLU A 309 28.44 -4.32 14.14
CA GLU A 309 29.26 -4.52 15.34
C GLU A 309 30.18 -5.73 15.17
N SER A 310 30.95 -6.06 16.21
CA SER A 310 32.16 -6.87 16.08
C SER A 310 31.87 -8.38 15.93
N SER A 311 32.92 -9.17 15.71
CA SER A 311 32.83 -10.60 15.43
C SER A 311 32.07 -11.44 16.48
N SER A 312 31.93 -10.95 17.71
CA SER A 312 31.12 -11.57 18.78
C SER A 312 29.62 -11.58 18.47
N ASP A 313 29.12 -10.51 17.88
CA ASP A 313 27.68 -10.22 17.82
C ASP A 313 27.03 -10.95 16.65
N PHE A 314 27.82 -11.34 15.65
CA PHE A 314 27.42 -12.24 14.57
C PHE A 314 26.83 -13.56 15.11
N HIS A 315 27.47 -14.18 16.11
CA HIS A 315 26.97 -15.42 16.73
C HIS A 315 25.83 -15.19 17.72
N ALA A 316 25.64 -13.98 18.26
CA ALA A 316 24.44 -13.64 19.02
C ALA A 316 23.23 -13.50 18.09
N ARG A 317 23.40 -12.78 16.97
CA ARG A 317 22.37 -12.58 15.95
C ARG A 317 21.98 -13.86 15.22
N GLN A 318 22.93 -14.73 14.87
CA GLN A 318 22.61 -16.02 14.23
C GLN A 318 21.68 -16.86 15.13
N ARG A 319 21.84 -16.80 16.46
CA ARG A 319 20.93 -17.44 17.41
C ARG A 319 19.54 -16.77 17.44
N GLN A 320 19.45 -15.45 17.39
CA GLN A 320 18.17 -14.75 17.27
C GLN A 320 17.43 -15.08 15.97
N GLU A 321 18.11 -15.06 14.81
CA GLU A 321 17.50 -15.41 13.52
C GLU A 321 17.06 -16.89 13.46
N GLU A 322 17.76 -17.79 14.16
CA GLU A 322 17.32 -19.17 14.35
C GLU A 322 16.13 -19.30 15.31
N GLU A 323 16.08 -18.52 16.40
CA GLU A 323 14.94 -18.47 17.31
C GLU A 323 13.70 -17.87 16.65
N GLU A 324 13.83 -16.78 15.89
CA GLU A 324 12.74 -16.17 15.11
C GLU A 324 12.21 -17.13 14.04
N ARG A 325 13.10 -17.77 13.26
CA ARG A 325 12.70 -18.78 12.27
C ARG A 325 11.99 -19.96 12.93
N ARG A 326 12.53 -20.47 14.04
CA ARG A 326 11.93 -21.56 14.81
C ARG A 326 10.60 -21.15 15.44
N LYS A 327 10.42 -19.89 15.84
CA LYS A 327 9.16 -19.33 16.33
C LYS A 327 8.13 -19.24 15.21
N MET A 328 8.51 -18.76 14.02
CA MET A 328 7.63 -18.79 12.83
C MET A 328 7.22 -20.21 12.44
N GLU A 329 8.16 -21.16 12.39
CA GLU A 329 7.85 -22.58 12.13
C GLU A 329 6.91 -23.18 13.18
N TYR A 330 7.03 -22.74 14.44
CA TYR A 330 6.17 -23.20 15.53
C TYR A 330 4.76 -22.57 15.44
N GLU A 331 4.66 -21.26 15.19
CA GLU A 331 3.40 -20.55 14.98
C GLU A 331 2.64 -21.08 13.77
N GLN A 332 3.34 -21.40 12.68
CA GLN A 332 2.78 -22.04 11.49
C GLN A 332 2.25 -23.45 11.80
N LYS A 333 3.03 -24.30 12.49
CA LYS A 333 2.57 -25.65 12.90
C LYS A 333 1.35 -25.59 13.83
N LEU A 334 1.37 -24.70 14.82
CA LEU A 334 0.26 -24.50 15.75
C LEU A 334 -1.02 -24.08 15.00
N ARG A 335 -0.90 -23.21 13.99
CA ARG A 335 -2.01 -22.84 13.12
C ARG A 335 -2.50 -24.01 12.27
N ASP A 336 -1.62 -24.76 11.62
CA ASP A 336 -2.01 -25.92 10.81
C ASP A 336 -2.80 -26.94 11.63
N ASP A 337 -2.39 -27.16 12.89
CA ASP A 337 -3.10 -28.04 13.82
C ASP A 337 -4.43 -27.45 14.30
N LEU A 338 -4.52 -26.14 14.57
CA LEU A 338 -5.79 -25.46 14.86
C LEU A 338 -6.76 -25.48 13.67
N GLU A 339 -6.28 -25.30 12.44
CA GLU A 339 -7.12 -25.39 11.23
C GLU A 339 -7.56 -26.84 10.95
N ARG A 340 -6.75 -27.85 11.29
CA ARG A 340 -7.16 -29.26 11.28
C ARG A 340 -8.24 -29.55 12.31
N GLN A 341 -8.07 -29.06 13.54
CA GLN A 341 -9.06 -29.20 14.62
C GLN A 341 -10.38 -28.53 14.24
N ALA A 342 -10.37 -27.28 13.76
CA ALA A 342 -11.57 -26.59 13.30
C ALA A 342 -12.29 -27.34 12.16
N LYS A 343 -11.55 -27.87 11.18
CA LYS A 343 -12.13 -28.70 10.10
C LYS A 343 -12.67 -30.04 10.61
N GLN A 344 -12.08 -30.63 11.63
CA GLN A 344 -12.60 -31.83 12.30
C GLN A 344 -13.88 -31.52 13.08
N GLU A 345 -13.90 -30.45 13.88
CA GLU A 345 -15.09 -30.00 14.62
C GLU A 345 -16.24 -29.62 13.68
N GLU A 346 -15.96 -28.94 12.56
CA GLU A 346 -16.96 -28.59 11.55
C GLU A 346 -17.50 -29.83 10.83
N ALA A 347 -16.64 -30.81 10.50
CA ALA A 347 -17.07 -32.09 9.95
C ALA A 347 -17.90 -32.92 10.96
N GLU A 348 -17.51 -32.96 12.23
CA GLU A 348 -18.28 -33.60 13.30
C GLU A 348 -19.61 -32.89 13.55
N ALA A 349 -19.66 -31.56 13.45
CA ALA A 349 -20.89 -30.77 13.53
C ALA A 349 -21.82 -31.01 12.32
N LEU A 350 -21.29 -31.19 11.11
CA LEU A 350 -22.07 -31.63 9.95
C LEU A 350 -22.63 -33.05 10.15
N VAL A 351 -21.83 -33.99 10.64
CA VAL A 351 -22.29 -35.36 10.94
C VAL A 351 -23.36 -35.36 12.04
N ARG A 352 -23.21 -34.51 13.07
CA ARG A 352 -24.16 -34.37 14.18
C ARG A 352 -25.45 -33.65 13.77
N SER A 353 -25.41 -32.74 12.80
CA SER A 353 -26.60 -32.04 12.25
C SER A 353 -27.31 -32.81 11.12
N GLY A 354 -26.61 -33.70 10.41
CA GLY A 354 -27.22 -34.67 9.47
C GLY A 354 -28.11 -35.74 10.12
N GLY A 355 -28.20 -35.75 11.46
CA GLY A 355 -28.92 -36.74 12.27
C GLY A 355 -30.43 -36.56 12.45
N GLN A 356 -31.14 -35.81 11.58
CA GLN A 356 -32.60 -35.72 11.59
C GLN A 356 -33.22 -35.75 10.17
N VAL A 357 -33.22 -36.93 9.54
CA VAL A 357 -34.21 -37.24 8.49
C VAL A 357 -35.43 -37.88 9.15
N ALA A 358 -36.55 -37.15 9.20
CA ALA A 358 -37.78 -37.64 9.79
C ALA A 358 -38.47 -38.67 8.88
N GLU A 359 -38.50 -39.95 9.29
CA GLU A 359 -39.27 -41.01 8.60
C GLU A 359 -40.78 -40.83 8.88
N VAL A 360 -41.43 -39.93 8.15
CA VAL A 360 -42.88 -39.70 8.24
C VAL A 360 -43.59 -40.53 7.15
N GLY A 361 -44.30 -41.61 7.54
CA GLY A 361 -45.41 -42.08 6.69
C GLY A 361 -45.75 -43.57 6.56
N LYS A 362 -45.41 -44.49 7.47
CA LYS A 362 -46.04 -45.83 7.46
C LYS A 362 -47.41 -45.81 8.15
N LYS A 363 -48.47 -45.54 7.38
CA LYS A 363 -49.87 -45.70 7.82
C LYS A 363 -50.15 -47.18 8.12
N ARG A 364 -50.65 -47.49 9.33
CA ARG A 364 -51.20 -48.80 9.68
C ARG A 364 -52.53 -49.01 8.93
N ALA A 365 -52.69 -50.14 8.26
CA ALA A 365 -53.97 -50.57 7.71
C ALA A 365 -54.82 -51.30 8.78
N PRO A 366 -56.17 -51.33 8.65
CA PRO A 366 -57.04 -52.01 9.61
C PRO A 366 -57.09 -53.53 9.43
N ARG A 367 -57.66 -54.21 10.43
CA ARG A 367 -57.82 -55.67 10.52
C ARG A 367 -58.80 -56.25 9.48
N ASP A 368 -58.41 -57.40 8.94
CA ASP A 368 -59.20 -58.55 8.47
C ASP A 368 -60.66 -58.36 7.99
N LEU A 369 -60.92 -58.83 6.76
CA LEU A 369 -62.08 -59.70 6.47
C LEU A 369 -61.80 -60.61 5.25
N ARG A 370 -61.95 -61.93 5.43
CA ARG A 370 -61.80 -62.95 4.38
C ARG A 370 -62.93 -62.85 3.33
N LYS A 371 -62.60 -62.98 2.04
CA LYS A 371 -63.03 -64.12 1.16
C LYS A 371 -62.62 -63.96 -0.32
N THR A 372 -61.86 -64.95 -0.80
CA THR A 372 -61.98 -65.65 -2.11
C THR A 372 -62.73 -64.98 -3.28
N LYS A 373 -62.05 -64.71 -4.40
CA LYS A 373 -62.10 -65.52 -5.66
C LYS A 373 -61.33 -64.85 -6.82
N SER A 374 -61.04 -65.64 -7.84
CA SER A 374 -60.45 -65.31 -9.14
C SER A 374 -61.37 -64.54 -10.08
N SER A 375 -60.84 -63.61 -10.88
CA SER A 375 -60.98 -63.59 -12.36
C SER A 375 -60.28 -62.41 -13.04
N GLU A 376 -59.98 -62.63 -14.32
CA GLU A 376 -59.25 -61.83 -15.31
C GLU A 376 -59.73 -60.39 -15.62
N ALA A 377 -58.85 -59.68 -16.34
CA ALA A 377 -59.11 -58.95 -17.60
C ALA A 377 -59.07 -57.41 -17.64
N LEU A 378 -58.58 -56.93 -18.81
CA LEU A 378 -58.61 -55.58 -19.41
C LEU A 378 -57.75 -54.52 -18.70
N GLU A 379 -56.64 -54.01 -19.26
CA GLU A 379 -56.42 -53.44 -20.61
C GLU A 379 -57.25 -52.16 -20.83
N GLU A 380 -56.60 -51.00 -20.67
CA GLU A 380 -56.58 -50.00 -21.73
C GLU A 380 -55.38 -49.04 -21.63
N THR A 381 -54.84 -48.79 -22.80
CA THR A 381 -53.65 -48.03 -23.21
C THR A 381 -54.00 -46.54 -23.51
N PRO A 382 -53.15 -45.69 -24.15
CA PRO A 382 -51.74 -45.31 -23.89
C PRO A 382 -51.40 -43.81 -24.27
N LEU A 383 -50.09 -43.55 -24.46
CA LEU A 383 -49.43 -42.56 -25.37
C LEU A 383 -49.43 -41.06 -24.97
N GLY A 384 -48.40 -40.27 -25.34
CA GLY A 384 -47.16 -40.56 -26.08
C GLY A 384 -46.07 -39.49 -25.85
N VAL A 385 -44.76 -39.81 -25.92
CA VAL A 385 -43.86 -39.81 -27.12
C VAL A 385 -43.47 -38.38 -27.57
N GLY A 386 -42.20 -38.01 -27.85
CA GLY A 386 -40.89 -38.72 -27.89
C GLY A 386 -39.74 -37.73 -27.53
N GLY A 387 -38.43 -38.06 -27.46
CA GLY A 387 -37.56 -38.84 -28.38
C GLY A 387 -36.84 -37.87 -29.33
N ARG A 388 -35.51 -37.76 -29.52
CA ARG A 388 -34.30 -38.65 -29.47
C ARG A 388 -33.07 -37.78 -29.09
N SER A 389 -31.93 -38.17 -28.50
CA SER A 389 -31.04 -39.36 -28.51
C SER A 389 -30.03 -39.51 -29.67
N TYR A 390 -28.77 -39.88 -29.27
CA TYR A 390 -27.57 -40.29 -30.04
C TYR A 390 -26.85 -39.21 -30.89
N VAL A 391 -25.52 -39.17 -31.15
CA VAL A 391 -24.26 -39.90 -30.76
C VAL A 391 -23.07 -38.87 -30.78
N GLY A 392 -21.83 -39.11 -30.28
CA GLY A 392 -21.25 -40.23 -29.52
C GLY A 392 -20.06 -40.97 -30.20
N HIS A 393 -18.80 -40.53 -30.01
CA HIS A 393 -17.57 -41.24 -30.43
C HIS A 393 -16.30 -40.82 -29.64
N ASP A 394 -15.52 -41.82 -29.21
CA ASP A 394 -14.19 -41.73 -28.59
C ASP A 394 -13.11 -42.29 -29.56
N ASP A 395 -11.88 -42.43 -29.03
CA ASP A 395 -10.74 -43.26 -29.48
C ASP A 395 -9.55 -42.65 -30.24
N GLU A 396 -8.50 -42.43 -29.44
CA GLU A 396 -7.11 -42.93 -29.54
C GLU A 396 -6.14 -42.59 -30.69
N SER A 397 -4.98 -42.04 -30.28
CA SER A 397 -3.60 -42.31 -30.77
C SER A 397 -3.25 -41.98 -32.25
N ASP A 398 -2.01 -41.71 -32.68
CA ASP A 398 -0.70 -42.07 -32.12
C ASP A 398 0.45 -41.15 -32.63
N SER A 399 1.61 -41.30 -32.00
CA SER A 399 2.99 -40.96 -32.39
C SER A 399 3.31 -40.49 -33.83
N ALA A 400 4.07 -39.38 -33.95
CA ALA A 400 5.19 -39.28 -34.89
C ALA A 400 6.24 -38.23 -34.47
N ALA A 401 7.52 -38.60 -34.49
CA ALA A 401 8.65 -37.70 -34.23
C ALA A 401 9.29 -37.16 -35.53
N ALA A 402 9.99 -36.02 -35.46
CA ALA A 402 11.43 -35.89 -35.78
C ALA A 402 11.91 -34.53 -36.33
N LYS A 403 13.15 -34.17 -35.91
CA LYS A 403 14.16 -33.36 -36.64
C LYS A 403 13.83 -31.91 -37.02
N ARG A 404 14.58 -30.98 -36.40
CA ARG A 404 15.61 -30.17 -37.09
C ARG A 404 16.67 -29.66 -36.10
N ARG A 405 17.94 -29.64 -36.53
CA ARG A 405 19.12 -29.28 -35.71
C ARG A 405 20.12 -28.48 -36.58
N ARG A 406 20.72 -27.44 -36.01
CA ARG A 406 21.99 -26.75 -36.41
C ARG A 406 22.08 -25.99 -37.75
N GLN A 407 22.34 -24.68 -37.63
CA GLN A 407 23.56 -23.95 -38.07
C GLN A 407 23.59 -22.63 -37.24
N ALA A 408 24.64 -22.13 -36.58
CA ALA A 408 26.10 -22.24 -36.60
C ALA A 408 26.85 -21.21 -37.51
N GLY A 409 27.52 -20.24 -36.86
CA GLY A 409 28.36 -19.20 -37.47
C GLY A 409 27.81 -17.78 -37.27
N ARG A 410 28.61 -16.72 -37.04
CA ARG A 410 30.07 -16.60 -36.81
C ARG A 410 30.34 -15.22 -36.13
N LYS A 411 31.27 -15.13 -35.17
CA LYS A 411 31.84 -13.83 -34.73
C LYS A 411 32.88 -13.34 -35.75
N PRO A 412 33.19 -12.03 -35.76
CA PRO A 412 34.60 -11.64 -35.67
C PRO A 412 34.90 -10.60 -34.56
N ARG A 413 36.17 -10.54 -34.16
CA ARG A 413 36.79 -9.49 -33.32
C ARG A 413 37.70 -8.63 -34.21
N ALA A 414 37.62 -7.31 -34.10
CA ALA A 414 38.73 -6.34 -34.26
C ALA A 414 38.22 -5.01 -33.63
N ARG A 415 38.85 -4.41 -32.61
CA ARG A 415 40.17 -3.74 -32.49
C ARG A 415 40.25 -2.37 -33.20
N THR A 416 40.70 -1.37 -32.43
CA THR A 416 41.32 -0.07 -32.82
C THR A 416 40.44 0.93 -33.60
N ALA A 417 40.54 2.26 -33.44
CA ALA A 417 41.42 3.11 -32.63
C ALA A 417 40.71 4.41 -32.17
N TRP A 418 41.32 5.17 -31.25
CA TRP A 418 41.09 6.62 -31.11
C TRP A 418 41.78 7.37 -32.28
N PRO A 419 41.39 8.61 -32.57
CA PRO A 419 42.26 9.71 -32.13
C PRO A 419 41.49 10.90 -31.52
N ALA A 420 42.24 11.73 -30.80
CA ALA A 420 41.81 13.03 -30.29
C ALA A 420 42.30 14.17 -31.21
N LEU A 421 41.92 15.41 -30.83
CA LEU A 421 42.36 16.72 -31.33
C LEU A 421 41.56 17.32 -32.50
N GLY A 422 41.27 18.61 -32.33
CA GLY A 422 40.30 19.45 -33.05
C GLY A 422 39.78 20.50 -32.08
#